data_AF-A0A352CSG1-F1
#
_entry.id   AF-A0A352CSG1-F1
#
_cell.length_a   1.000
_cell.length_b   1.000
_cell.length_c   1.000
_cell.angle_alpha   90.00
_cell.angle_beta   90.00
_cell.angle_gamma   90.00
#
_symmetry.space_group_name_H-M   'P 1'
#
loop_
_entity.id
_entity.type
_entity.pdbx_description
1 polymer ?
#
loop_
_entity_poly.entity_id
_entity_poly.type
_entity_poly.pdbx_seq_one_letter_code
_entity_poly.pdbx_strand_id
1 'polypeptide(L)'
;MSSREEAFALASDDAMPVDRPDGEYSIDVDLAGGSGRASISSPTLLIVHGGKAYAKLLWSSTYYDWMKVGNHTYLNNSTDGGNSTFVIPVSAMDEAIPVIADTTSMGDPVAIDYVLTFYSENIGNKGQIPQEAAKKVIIAAVLIIVAGGILNLLVKRKRHG
;
A
#
# COMPACT_ATOMS: atom_id res chain seq x y z
N MET A 1 -8.05 -5.51 10.66
CA MET A 1 -7.39 -4.20 10.87
C MET A 1 -8.29 -3.09 10.35
N SER A 2 -8.15 -1.89 10.90
CA SER A 2 -9.15 -0.82 10.75
C SER A 2 -9.19 -0.29 9.32
N SER A 3 -10.31 -0.48 8.62
CA SER A 3 -10.62 0.12 7.31
C SER A 3 -10.41 1.64 7.27
N ARG A 4 -10.26 2.29 8.43
CA ARG A 4 -9.99 3.71 8.58
C ARG A 4 -8.59 4.12 8.14
N GLU A 5 -7.56 3.28 8.31
CA GLU A 5 -6.18 3.66 7.95
C GLU A 5 -5.93 3.54 6.45
N GLU A 6 -6.45 2.50 5.81
CA GLU A 6 -6.49 2.42 4.35
C GLU A 6 -7.33 3.56 3.77
N ALA A 7 -8.49 3.88 4.35
CA ALA A 7 -9.29 5.03 3.92
C ALA A 7 -8.56 6.37 4.10
N PHE A 8 -7.75 6.51 5.16
CA PHE A 8 -6.92 7.70 5.36
C PHE A 8 -5.83 7.81 4.29
N ALA A 9 -5.17 6.71 3.95
CA ALA A 9 -4.19 6.68 2.88
C ALA A 9 -4.81 7.04 1.53
N LEU A 10 -5.95 6.44 1.19
CA LEU A 10 -6.70 6.68 -0.05
C LEU A 10 -7.37 8.07 -0.12
N ALA A 11 -7.36 8.83 0.97
CA ALA A 11 -7.82 10.21 1.04
C ALA A 11 -6.68 11.23 0.99
N SER A 12 -5.42 10.78 0.93
CA SER A 12 -4.26 11.69 0.92
C SER A 12 -4.23 12.55 -0.34
N ASP A 13 -3.89 13.83 -0.16
CA ASP A 13 -3.66 14.76 -1.27
C ASP A 13 -2.26 14.65 -1.87
N ASP A 14 -1.37 13.86 -1.26
CA ASP A 14 -0.02 13.62 -1.77
C ASP A 14 0.02 12.63 -2.95
N ALA A 15 -1.08 11.94 -3.23
CA ALA A 15 -1.14 10.98 -4.34
C ALA A 15 -1.25 11.70 -5.70
N MET A 16 -0.39 11.32 -6.64
CA MET A 16 -0.37 11.88 -7.97
C MET A 16 -1.66 11.55 -8.75
N PRO A 17 -2.13 12.46 -9.62
CA PRO A 17 -3.20 12.14 -10.55
C PRO A 17 -2.71 11.12 -11.59
N VAL A 18 -3.59 10.22 -11.99
CA VAL A 18 -3.33 9.23 -13.04
C VAL A 18 -4.53 9.13 -13.98
N ASP A 19 -4.25 9.11 -15.29
CA ASP A 19 -5.28 8.89 -16.32
C ASP A 19 -5.52 7.38 -16.51
N ARG A 20 -6.07 6.74 -15.48
CA ARG A 20 -6.45 5.33 -15.48
C ARG A 20 -7.80 5.15 -14.77
N PRO A 21 -8.64 4.20 -15.22
CA PRO A 21 -9.86 3.87 -14.49
C PRO A 21 -9.56 3.37 -13.08
N ASP A 22 -10.46 3.65 -12.13
CA ASP A 22 -10.37 3.09 -10.80
C ASP A 22 -10.25 1.55 -10.84
N GLY A 23 -9.36 1.01 -10.01
CA GLY A 23 -9.10 -0.42 -9.96
C GLY A 23 -7.70 -0.77 -9.46
N GLU A 24 -7.41 -2.07 -9.56
CA GLU A 24 -6.16 -2.67 -9.11
C GLU A 24 -5.30 -3.09 -10.31
N TYR A 25 -4.01 -2.77 -10.20
CA TYR A 25 -2.98 -2.98 -11.21
C TYR A 25 -1.72 -3.51 -10.51
N SER A 26 -0.82 -4.12 -11.27
CA SER A 26 0.55 -4.34 -10.81
C SER A 26 1.43 -3.16 -11.23
N ILE A 27 2.44 -2.82 -10.44
CA ILE A 27 3.49 -1.87 -10.80
C ILE A 27 4.83 -2.35 -10.24
N ASP A 28 5.91 -2.18 -11.00
CA ASP A 28 7.23 -2.43 -10.47
C ASP A 28 7.64 -1.30 -9.52
N VAL A 29 8.24 -1.68 -8.40
CA VAL A 29 8.78 -0.77 -7.40
C VAL A 29 10.16 -1.23 -6.96
N ASP A 30 11.09 -0.28 -6.85
CA ASP A 30 12.39 -0.48 -6.21
C ASP A 30 12.46 0.22 -4.86
N LEU A 31 13.24 -0.37 -3.95
CA LEU A 31 13.61 0.22 -2.66
C LEU A 31 15.14 0.34 -2.60
N ALA A 32 15.62 1.56 -2.45
CA ALA A 32 17.03 1.86 -2.20
C ALA A 32 17.22 2.49 -0.82
N GLY A 33 18.44 2.40 -0.28
CA GLY A 33 18.80 2.97 1.03
C GLY A 33 18.90 1.96 2.16
N GLY A 34 18.95 2.46 3.40
CA GLY A 34 19.28 1.67 4.58
C GLY A 34 20.58 0.88 4.44
N SER A 35 20.57 -0.38 4.90
CA SER A 35 21.71 -1.32 4.81
C SER A 35 21.67 -2.23 3.57
N GLY A 36 20.68 -2.08 2.68
CA GLY A 36 20.43 -3.00 1.57
C GLY A 36 19.86 -4.37 1.96
N ARG A 37 19.53 -4.60 3.24
CA ARG A 37 18.96 -5.86 3.75
C ARG A 37 17.44 -5.96 3.61
N ALA A 38 16.76 -4.82 3.54
CA ALA A 38 15.32 -4.75 3.36
C ALA A 38 14.99 -4.60 1.88
N SER A 39 13.86 -5.17 1.47
CA SER A 39 13.32 -5.02 0.12
C SER A 39 11.80 -4.92 0.16
N ILE A 40 11.24 -4.35 -0.91
CA ILE A 40 9.81 -4.42 -1.20
C ILE A 40 9.58 -5.49 -2.25
N SER A 41 8.53 -6.30 -2.06
CA SER A 41 8.10 -7.24 -3.09
C SER A 41 7.63 -6.49 -4.33
N SER A 42 8.24 -6.82 -5.46
CA SER A 42 7.95 -6.25 -6.78
C SER A 42 7.62 -7.38 -7.79
N PRO A 43 6.62 -7.21 -8.68
CA PRO A 43 5.71 -6.08 -8.74
C PRO A 43 4.82 -5.99 -7.49
N THR A 44 4.42 -4.77 -7.16
CA THR A 44 3.52 -4.45 -6.04
C THR A 44 2.11 -4.10 -6.54
N LEU A 45 1.15 -4.00 -5.62
CA LEU A 45 -0.23 -3.65 -5.94
C LEU A 45 -0.38 -2.13 -6.04
N LEU A 46 -0.70 -1.64 -7.24
CA LEU A 46 -1.12 -0.28 -7.52
C LEU A 46 -2.65 -0.20 -7.45
N ILE A 47 -3.16 0.75 -6.68
CA ILE A 47 -4.57 1.05 -6.50
C ILE A 47 -4.83 2.42 -7.12
N VAL A 48 -5.69 2.46 -8.12
CA VAL A 48 -6.24 3.71 -8.67
C VAL A 48 -7.60 3.94 -8.03
N HIS A 49 -7.74 5.07 -7.32
CA HIS A 49 -9.00 5.44 -6.68
C HIS A 49 -9.23 6.95 -6.81
N GLY A 50 -10.38 7.33 -7.37
CA GLY A 50 -10.69 8.74 -7.61
C GLY A 50 -9.69 9.42 -8.54
N GLY A 51 -9.12 8.68 -9.50
CA GLY A 51 -8.08 9.19 -10.41
C GLY A 51 -6.73 9.47 -9.75
N LYS A 52 -6.48 8.95 -8.54
CA LYS A 52 -5.20 9.07 -7.81
C LYS A 52 -4.54 7.70 -7.59
N ALA A 53 -3.21 7.68 -7.53
CA ALA A 53 -2.41 6.47 -7.39
C ALA A 53 -1.94 6.19 -5.95
N TYR A 54 -2.11 4.94 -5.51
CA TYR A 54 -1.67 4.44 -4.21
C TYR A 54 -1.01 3.08 -4.37
N ALA A 55 -0.09 2.71 -3.49
CA ALA A 55 0.60 1.42 -3.54
C ALA A 55 0.48 0.67 -2.22
N LYS A 56 0.23 -0.65 -2.29
CA LYS A 56 0.28 -1.55 -1.13
C LYS A 56 1.60 -2.30 -1.10
N LEU A 57 2.54 -1.79 -0.32
CA LEU A 57 3.89 -2.33 -0.19
C LEU A 57 3.89 -3.54 0.74
N LEU A 58 4.63 -4.58 0.35
CA LEU A 58 4.97 -5.74 1.19
C LEU A 58 6.48 -5.74 1.42
N TRP A 59 6.89 -5.51 2.65
CA TRP A 59 8.31 -5.54 3.03
C TRP A 59 8.82 -6.97 3.14
N SER A 60 10.15 -7.15 3.09
CA SER A 60 10.80 -8.45 3.32
C SER A 60 10.88 -8.85 4.80
N SER A 61 10.47 -7.96 5.71
CA SER A 61 10.59 -8.09 7.17
C SER A 61 9.25 -7.86 7.85
N THR A 62 9.04 -8.49 9.00
CA THR A 62 7.90 -8.32 9.91
C THR A 62 8.09 -7.15 10.89
N TYR A 63 9.29 -6.57 10.94
CA TYR A 63 9.72 -5.66 12.01
C TYR A 63 9.65 -4.18 11.64
N TYR A 64 8.80 -3.81 10.68
CA TYR A 64 8.53 -2.40 10.41
C TYR A 64 7.18 -2.00 10.99
N ASP A 65 7.18 -0.95 11.81
CA ASP A 65 6.02 -0.53 12.61
C ASP A 65 5.26 0.63 11.96
N TRP A 66 5.99 1.63 11.47
CA TRP A 66 5.42 2.76 10.74
C TRP A 66 6.36 3.21 9.62
N MET A 67 5.77 3.87 8.62
CA MET A 67 6.47 4.51 7.52
C MET A 67 5.96 5.94 7.35
N LYS A 68 6.86 6.89 7.15
CA LYS A 68 6.55 8.29 6.86
C LYS A 68 6.81 8.58 5.38
N VAL A 69 5.80 9.11 4.71
CA VAL A 69 5.86 9.59 3.32
C VAL A 69 5.46 11.06 3.33
N GLY A 70 6.34 11.95 2.87
CA GLY A 70 6.16 13.39 3.04
C GLY A 70 5.96 13.75 4.51
N ASN A 71 4.79 14.32 4.83
CA ASN A 71 4.43 14.74 6.19
C ASN A 71 3.51 13.75 6.92
N HIS A 72 3.15 12.62 6.29
CA HIS A 72 2.17 11.68 6.82
C HIS A 72 2.82 10.38 7.27
N THR A 73 2.35 9.86 8.40
CA THR A 73 2.76 8.56 8.96
C THR A 73 1.70 7.52 8.67
N TYR A 74 2.13 6.37 8.17
CA TYR A 74 1.35 5.19 7.80
C TYR A 74 1.77 4.04 8.71
N LEU A 75 0.80 3.38 9.35
CA LEU A 75 1.08 2.25 10.23
C LEU A 75 1.08 0.93 9.45
N ASN A 76 1.80 -0.04 9.98
CA ASN A 76 1.85 -1.38 9.44
C ASN A 76 0.44 -2.01 9.39
N ASN A 77 0.06 -2.53 8.24
CA ASN A 77 -1.23 -3.16 7.92
C ASN A 77 -1.21 -4.70 7.98
N SER A 78 -0.10 -5.30 8.42
CA SER A 78 0.06 -6.75 8.51
C SER A 78 -0.74 -7.37 9.66
N THR A 79 -1.46 -8.46 9.39
CA THR A 79 -2.09 -9.31 10.41
C THR A 79 -1.27 -10.57 10.67
N ASP A 80 -1.46 -11.19 11.84
CA ASP A 80 -1.04 -12.57 12.13
C ASP A 80 0.48 -12.83 12.02
N GLY A 81 1.30 -11.81 12.25
CA GLY A 81 2.77 -11.95 12.22
C GLY A 81 3.36 -12.07 10.82
N GLY A 82 2.60 -11.74 9.77
CA GLY A 82 3.11 -11.64 8.41
C GLY A 82 4.07 -10.45 8.25
N ASN A 83 4.81 -10.43 7.14
CA ASN A 83 5.70 -9.31 6.82
C ASN A 83 4.94 -7.97 6.83
N SER A 84 5.64 -6.90 7.20
CA SER A 84 5.07 -5.57 7.30
C SER A 84 4.48 -5.13 5.96
N THR A 85 3.28 -4.56 6.01
CA THR A 85 2.58 -4.03 4.83
C THR A 85 2.16 -2.60 5.06
N PHE A 86 2.14 -1.78 4.01
CA PHE A 86 1.72 -0.38 4.11
C PHE A 86 0.95 0.01 2.85
N VAL A 87 -0.13 0.76 3.00
CA VAL A 87 -0.78 1.45 1.88
C VAL A 87 -0.38 2.92 1.91
N ILE A 88 0.26 3.40 0.84
CA ILE A 88 0.76 4.78 0.75
C ILE A 88 0.34 5.47 -0.55
N PRO A 89 0.26 6.81 -0.57
CA PRO A 89 0.15 7.57 -1.80
C PRO A 89 1.42 7.39 -2.65
N VAL A 90 1.24 7.23 -3.96
CA VAL A 90 2.33 7.33 -4.93
C VAL A 90 2.39 8.80 -5.36
N SER A 91 3.39 9.54 -4.91
CA SER A 91 3.51 10.98 -5.20
C SER A 91 4.11 11.29 -6.57
N ALA A 92 4.84 10.35 -7.16
CA ALA A 92 5.44 10.45 -8.48
C ALA A 92 5.73 9.04 -9.05
N MET A 93 5.94 8.95 -10.36
CA MET A 93 6.46 7.75 -11.03
C MET A 93 7.74 8.13 -11.77
N ASP A 94 8.64 7.17 -11.93
CA ASP A 94 9.96 7.33 -12.54
C ASP A 94 10.86 8.37 -11.84
N GLU A 95 10.49 8.73 -10.61
CA GLU A 95 11.19 9.69 -9.75
C GLU A 95 11.41 9.09 -8.36
N ALA A 96 12.44 9.59 -7.68
CA ALA A 96 12.79 9.17 -6.33
C ALA A 96 11.81 9.73 -5.30
N ILE A 97 11.16 8.84 -4.54
CA ILE A 97 10.27 9.20 -3.43
C ILE A 97 10.98 8.88 -2.10
N PRO A 98 11.44 9.89 -1.34
CA PRO A 98 12.05 9.65 -0.04
C PRO A 98 10.99 9.22 0.98
N VAL A 99 11.31 8.19 1.76
CA VAL A 99 10.48 7.68 2.86
C VAL A 99 11.34 7.36 4.07
N ILE A 100 10.76 7.42 5.26
CA ILE A 100 11.42 7.00 6.50
C ILE A 100 10.63 5.83 7.07
N ALA A 101 11.26 4.71 7.36
CA ALA A 101 10.60 3.55 7.95
C ALA A 101 11.27 3.18 9.28
N ASP A 102 10.46 2.99 10.31
CA ASP A 102 10.91 2.58 11.64
C ASP A 102 10.94 1.07 11.75
N THR A 103 12.04 0.55 12.30
CA THR A 103 12.23 -0.87 12.50
C THR A 103 12.76 -1.21 13.89
N THR A 104 12.24 -2.30 14.43
CA THR A 104 12.66 -2.92 15.69
C THR A 104 13.53 -4.17 15.47
N SER A 105 13.91 -4.47 14.22
CA SER A 105 14.69 -5.68 13.87
C SER A 105 16.07 -5.75 14.52
N MET A 106 16.60 -4.63 15.02
CA MET A 106 17.91 -4.52 15.66
C MET A 106 17.84 -4.39 17.18
N GLY A 107 16.64 -4.55 17.78
CA GLY A 107 16.39 -4.36 19.20
C GLY A 107 15.59 -3.08 19.44
N ASP A 108 16.29 -1.97 19.69
CA ASP A 108 15.64 -0.67 19.87
C ASP A 108 15.02 -0.16 18.55
N PRO A 109 13.92 0.63 18.60
CA PRO A 109 13.35 1.26 17.41
C PRO A 109 14.35 2.20 16.72
N VAL A 110 14.52 2.00 15.40
CA VAL A 110 15.39 2.81 14.55
C VAL A 110 14.63 3.25 13.30
N ALA A 111 14.59 4.56 13.07
CA ALA A 111 14.09 5.15 11.84
C ALA A 111 15.20 5.17 10.76
N ILE A 112 14.91 4.60 9.59
CA ILE A 112 15.84 4.47 8.47
C ILE A 112 15.29 5.19 7.24
N ASP A 113 16.13 5.99 6.59
CA ASP A 113 15.83 6.62 5.31
C ASP A 113 15.93 5.62 4.14
N TYR A 114 14.91 5.64 3.30
CA TYR A 114 14.82 4.88 2.06
C TYR A 114 14.33 5.77 0.91
N VAL A 115 14.50 5.26 -0.31
CA VAL A 115 13.96 5.83 -1.53
C VAL A 115 13.15 4.76 -2.25
N LEU A 116 11.91 5.08 -2.58
CA LEU A 116 11.05 4.27 -3.45
C LEU A 116 11.08 4.85 -4.87
N THR A 117 11.12 3.98 -5.87
CA THR A 117 10.95 4.36 -7.28
C THR A 117 9.90 3.45 -7.90
N PHE A 118 8.81 4.03 -8.40
CA PHE A 118 7.75 3.31 -9.11
C PHE A 118 7.89 3.49 -10.61
N TYR A 119 7.88 2.41 -11.39
CA TYR A 119 8.15 2.47 -12.83
C TYR A 119 6.85 2.52 -13.65
N SER A 120 6.58 3.65 -14.31
CA SER A 120 5.31 3.85 -15.04
C SER A 120 5.17 2.95 -16.26
N GLU A 121 6.30 2.58 -16.89
CA GLU A 121 6.35 1.68 -18.03
C GLU A 121 5.94 0.23 -17.68
N ASN A 122 6.05 -0.14 -16.40
CA ASN A 122 5.78 -1.50 -15.91
C ASN A 122 4.45 -1.61 -15.16
N ILE A 123 3.47 -0.76 -15.51
CA ILE A 123 2.10 -0.92 -15.02
C ILE A 123 1.40 -2.02 -15.80
N GLY A 124 1.09 -3.13 -15.12
CA GLY A 124 0.40 -4.27 -15.70
C GLY A 124 -1.06 -3.99 -16.05
N ASN A 125 -1.70 -4.92 -16.75
CA ASN A 125 -3.12 -4.79 -17.08
C ASN A 125 -4.00 -4.98 -15.85
N LYS A 126 -5.14 -4.29 -15.83
CA LYS A 126 -6.14 -4.41 -14.77
C LYS A 126 -6.52 -5.88 -14.55
N GLY A 127 -6.38 -6.36 -13.32
CA GLY A 127 -6.72 -7.75 -12.95
C GLY A 127 -5.72 -8.82 -13.39
N GLN A 128 -4.62 -8.48 -14.06
CA GLN A 128 -3.49 -9.38 -14.27
C GLN A 128 -2.50 -9.22 -13.12
N ILE A 129 -2.59 -10.08 -12.10
CA ILE A 129 -1.63 -10.08 -10.99
C ILE A 129 -1.04 -11.48 -10.80
N PRO A 130 0.14 -11.79 -11.39
CA PRO A 130 0.81 -13.06 -11.22
C PRO A 130 2.01 -12.97 -10.27
N GLN A 131 1.83 -13.48 -9.05
CA GLN A 131 2.76 -14.34 -8.30
C GLN A 131 1.97 -14.86 -7.08
N GLU A 132 2.09 -16.15 -6.74
CA GLU A 132 1.27 -16.82 -5.71
C GLU A 132 1.30 -16.15 -4.30
N ALA A 133 2.25 -15.24 -4.06
CA ALA A 133 2.28 -14.35 -2.89
C ALA A 133 1.35 -13.12 -3.03
N ALA A 134 1.29 -12.48 -4.22
CA ALA A 134 0.38 -11.37 -4.50
C ALA A 134 -1.10 -11.81 -4.43
N LYS A 135 -1.40 -13.06 -4.81
CA LYS A 135 -2.73 -13.66 -4.71
C LYS A 135 -3.29 -13.66 -3.27
N LYS A 136 -2.43 -13.89 -2.27
CA LYS A 136 -2.83 -13.87 -0.85
C LYS A 136 -3.12 -12.44 -0.36
N VAL A 137 -2.33 -11.48 -0.80
CA VAL A 137 -2.52 -10.06 -0.48
C VAL A 137 -3.83 -9.52 -1.07
N ILE A 138 -4.19 -9.98 -2.28
CA ILE A 138 -5.42 -9.59 -2.98
C ILE A 138 -6.66 -10.28 -2.39
N ILE A 139 -6.60 -11.57 -2.05
CA ILE A 139 -7.74 -12.26 -1.42
C ILE A 139 -8.12 -11.56 -0.11
N ALA A 140 -7.15 -11.07 0.66
CA ALA A 140 -7.41 -10.26 1.84
C ALA A 140 -8.10 -8.92 1.48
N ALA A 141 -7.64 -8.20 0.45
CA ALA A 141 -8.22 -6.93 0.01
C ALA A 141 -9.66 -7.08 -0.52
N VAL A 142 -9.94 -8.09 -1.34
CA VAL A 142 -11.28 -8.36 -1.89
C VAL A 142 -12.28 -8.76 -0.81
N LEU A 143 -11.87 -9.55 0.19
CA LEU A 143 -12.73 -9.89 1.34
C LEU A 143 -13.11 -8.66 2.17
N ILE A 144 -12.20 -7.69 2.28
CA ILE A 144 -12.44 -6.43 2.99
C ILE A 144 -13.44 -5.55 2.21
N ILE A 145 -13.32 -5.47 0.89
CA ILE A 145 -14.23 -4.70 0.02
C ILE A 145 -15.65 -5.31 0.03
N VAL A 146 -15.78 -6.64 -0.04
CA VAL A 146 -17.09 -7.31 -0.01
C VAL A 146 -17.73 -7.20 1.37
N ALA A 147 -16.97 -7.34 2.46
CA ALA A 147 -17.49 -7.14 3.81
C ALA A 147 -17.92 -5.68 4.06
N GLY A 148 -17.16 -4.69 3.57
CA GLY A 148 -17.50 -3.27 3.67
C GLY A 148 -18.68 -2.85 2.77
N GLY A 149 -18.77 -3.41 1.56
CA GLY A 149 -19.84 -3.14 0.60
C GLY A 149 -21.20 -3.71 1.01
N ILE A 150 -21.23 -4.89 1.64
CA ILE A 150 -22.47 -5.51 2.14
C ILE A 150 -23.03 -4.72 3.35
N LEU A 151 -22.18 -4.18 4.23
CA LEU A 151 -22.63 -3.36 5.35
C LEU A 151 -23.33 -2.07 4.89
N ASN A 152 -22.84 -1.43 3.82
CA ASN A 152 -23.43 -0.20 3.28
C ASN A 152 -24.85 -0.41 2.70
N LEU A 153 -25.16 -1.62 2.23
CA LEU A 153 -26.51 -1.96 1.76
C LEU A 153 -27.48 -2.29 2.92
N LEU A 154 -27.00 -2.83 4.04
CA LEU A 154 -27.84 -3.13 5.21
C LEU A 154 -28.14 -1.88 6.06
N VAL A 155 -27.21 -0.93 6.16
CA VAL A 155 -27.43 0.33 6.89
C VAL A 155 -28.45 1.24 6.18
N LYS A 156 -28.52 1.21 4.84
CA LYS A 156 -29.49 2.01 4.08
C LYS A 156 -30.95 1.59 4.29
N ARG A 157 -31.23 0.31 4.65
CA ARG A 157 -32.61 -0.14 4.91
C ARG A 157 -33.16 0.27 6.29
N LYS A 158 -32.30 0.64 7.25
CA LYS A 158 -32.74 1.00 8.61
C LYS A 158 -33.04 2.49 8.81
N ARG A 159 -32.85 3.33 7.79
CA ARG A 159 -33.12 4.78 7.86
C ARG A 159 -34.41 5.23 7.17
N HIS A 160 -35.15 4.32 6.53
CA HIS A 160 -36.45 4.61 5.89
C HIS A 160 -37.55 3.62 6.31
N GLY A 161 -37.53 3.16 7.56
CA GLY A 161 -38.60 2.38 8.19
C GLY A 161 -38.92 2.94 9.55
#